data_AF-A0A817XMK5-F1
#
_entry.id   AF-A0A817XMK5-F1
#
_cell.length_a   1.000
_cell.length_b   1.000
_cell.length_c   1.000
_cell.angle_alpha   90.00
_cell.angle_beta   90.00
_cell.angle_gamma   90.00
#
_symmetry.space_group_name_H-M   'P 1'
#
loop_
_entity.id
_entity.type
_entity.pdbx_description
1 polymer ?
#
loop_
_entity_poly.entity_id
_entity_poly.type
_entity_poly.pdbx_seq_one_letter_code
_entity_poly.pdbx_strand_id
1 'polypeptide(L)'
;MISLSVVTRKPIYRILLIFIIVPLILVAIVVFRQSNTQIFPYIQVVDGTTEQTNNNNNSNEYFPRIHQPLSSSILRGIIIFYPHDQEISFASELLWLYRSWIEMMKNESSSWRTDLIIYTGNFTSHLQQLGCIYNHIRIDKYESPQCRVFPYQRIRSRDIRNINKIDDNIYQQIDIDRSILLKTHLQTYEYIDSINIIAECYQSFAMYDYILRTDIDVFLTPYFGHFIPYNDIFLVGRGSYSTAFNTGRLRRIAHHMNWLYANITNIGSTWYGPPLVA
;
A
#
# COMPACT_ATOMS: atom_id res chain seq x y z
N MET A 1 -20.48 -80.22 11.55
CA MET A 1 -19.64 -79.23 10.88
C MET A 1 -20.52 -78.15 10.27
N ILE A 2 -20.65 -76.99 10.94
CA ILE A 2 -21.13 -75.75 10.30
C ILE A 2 -20.21 -74.62 10.80
N SER A 3 -19.61 -73.94 9.83
CA SER A 3 -18.66 -72.84 9.95
C SER A 3 -19.35 -71.54 10.32
N LEU A 4 -18.71 -70.69 11.14
CA LEU A 4 -19.13 -69.32 11.40
C LEU A 4 -17.98 -68.35 11.07
N SER A 5 -18.26 -67.50 10.10
CA SER A 5 -17.40 -66.47 9.52
C SER A 5 -17.25 -65.27 10.46
N VAL A 6 -16.02 -64.80 10.65
CA VAL A 6 -15.72 -63.57 11.40
C VAL A 6 -15.86 -62.35 10.49
N VAL A 7 -16.80 -61.47 10.83
CA VAL A 7 -16.99 -60.15 10.21
C VAL A 7 -15.97 -59.18 10.80
N THR A 8 -15.06 -58.67 9.98
CA THR A 8 -14.07 -57.66 10.36
C THR A 8 -14.71 -56.28 10.47
N ARG A 9 -14.72 -55.71 11.68
CA ARG A 9 -15.15 -54.32 11.95
C ARG A 9 -14.19 -53.34 11.28
N LYS A 10 -14.69 -52.51 10.36
CA LYS A 10 -13.96 -51.35 9.81
C LYS A 10 -13.63 -50.35 10.93
N PRO A 11 -12.48 -49.65 10.86
CA PRO A 11 -11.95 -48.89 11.98
C PRO A 11 -12.68 -47.55 12.15
N ILE A 12 -13.32 -47.40 13.30
CA ILE A 12 -13.97 -46.17 13.82
C ILE A 12 -13.07 -44.93 13.71
N TYR A 13 -11.74 -45.14 13.70
CA TYR A 13 -10.73 -44.09 13.54
C TYR A 13 -10.83 -43.27 12.24
N ARG A 14 -11.30 -43.85 11.12
CA ARG A 14 -11.44 -43.10 9.86
C ARG A 14 -12.62 -42.13 9.88
N ILE A 15 -13.68 -42.45 10.64
CA ILE A 15 -14.85 -41.58 10.78
C ILE A 15 -14.51 -40.41 11.71
N LEU A 16 -13.81 -40.67 12.82
CA LEU A 16 -13.37 -39.64 13.76
C LEU A 16 -12.41 -38.61 13.11
N LEU A 17 -11.48 -39.08 12.25
CA LEU A 17 -10.55 -38.20 11.55
C LEU A 17 -11.27 -37.24 10.59
N ILE A 18 -12.24 -37.73 9.82
CA ILE A 18 -12.91 -36.93 8.78
C ILE A 18 -13.97 -36.00 9.37
N PHE A 19 -14.77 -36.48 10.34
CA PHE A 19 -15.90 -35.72 10.84
C PHE A 19 -15.59 -34.80 12.02
N ILE A 20 -14.45 -34.96 12.69
CA ILE A 20 -14.09 -34.12 13.86
C ILE A 20 -12.82 -33.32 13.58
N ILE A 21 -11.76 -33.95 13.08
CA ILE A 21 -10.45 -33.29 12.95
C ILE A 21 -10.42 -32.33 11.75
N VAL A 22 -10.95 -32.72 10.59
CA VAL A 22 -11.01 -31.84 9.41
C VAL A 22 -11.82 -30.55 9.66
N PRO A 23 -13.03 -30.59 10.25
CA PRO A 23 -13.74 -29.36 10.58
C PRO A 23 -13.02 -28.51 11.64
N LEU A 24 -12.35 -29.11 12.63
CA LEU A 24 -11.54 -28.35 13.60
C LEU A 24 -10.35 -27.64 12.94
N ILE A 25 -9.68 -28.30 11.98
CA ILE A 25 -8.58 -27.69 11.20
C ILE A 25 -9.12 -26.56 10.32
N LEU A 26 -10.28 -26.74 9.68
CA LEU A 26 -10.91 -25.70 8.88
C LEU A 26 -11.33 -24.49 9.73
N VAL A 27 -11.91 -24.73 10.92
CA VAL A 27 -12.23 -23.66 11.87
C VAL A 27 -10.96 -22.97 12.34
N ALA A 28 -9.89 -23.70 12.65
CA ALA A 28 -8.60 -23.12 13.02
C ALA A 28 -8.01 -22.27 11.88
N ILE A 29 -8.09 -22.71 10.62
CA ILE A 29 -7.63 -21.94 9.46
C ILE A 29 -8.48 -20.68 9.25
N VAL A 30 -9.81 -20.76 9.43
CA VAL A 30 -10.71 -19.60 9.31
C VAL A 30 -10.48 -18.59 10.44
N VAL A 31 -10.32 -19.06 11.69
CA VAL A 31 -9.99 -18.21 12.84
C VAL A 31 -8.60 -17.59 12.67
N PHE A 32 -7.62 -18.35 12.17
CA PHE A 32 -6.27 -17.86 11.89
C PHE A 32 -6.24 -16.84 10.73
N ARG A 33 -7.10 -17.00 9.71
CA ARG A 33 -7.30 -15.98 8.68
C ARG A 33 -8.00 -14.74 9.22
N GLN A 34 -8.99 -14.88 10.11
CA GLN A 34 -9.63 -13.74 10.78
C GLN A 34 -8.68 -12.96 11.70
N SER A 35 -7.74 -13.63 12.37
CA SER A 35 -6.70 -12.93 13.14
C SER A 35 -5.69 -12.19 12.26
N ASN A 36 -5.50 -12.59 11.00
CA ASN A 36 -4.67 -11.84 10.04
C ASN A 36 -5.43 -10.70 9.35
N THR A 37 -6.75 -10.60 9.51
CA THR A 37 -7.50 -9.37 9.20
C THR A 37 -7.57 -8.42 10.39
N GLN A 38 -6.69 -8.57 11.38
CA GLN A 38 -6.60 -7.60 12.48
C GLN A 38 -6.19 -6.24 11.93
N ILE A 39 -7.23 -5.41 11.76
CA ILE A 39 -7.18 -3.97 11.70
C ILE A 39 -6.14 -3.51 12.72
N PHE A 40 -5.10 -2.90 12.17
CA PHE A 40 -3.86 -2.40 12.75
C PHE A 40 -3.87 -2.14 14.27
N PRO A 41 -2.84 -2.57 15.01
CA PRO A 41 -2.60 -2.05 16.35
C PRO A 41 -2.44 -0.52 16.27
N TYR A 42 -3.16 0.16 17.14
CA TYR A 42 -3.26 1.62 17.21
C TYR A 42 -1.88 2.28 17.39
N ILE A 43 -1.39 2.96 16.36
CA ILE A 43 -0.30 3.93 16.49
C ILE A 43 -0.91 5.24 16.96
N GLN A 44 -0.41 5.79 18.08
CA GLN A 44 -0.82 7.11 18.54
C GLN A 44 -0.36 8.16 17.51
N VAL A 45 -1.31 8.74 16.78
CA VAL A 45 -1.06 9.91 15.94
C VAL A 45 -0.87 11.11 16.86
N VAL A 46 0.34 11.67 16.90
CA VAL A 46 0.62 12.92 17.60
C VAL A 46 0.03 14.06 16.77
N ASP A 47 -1.08 14.62 17.24
CA ASP A 47 -1.70 15.80 16.63
C ASP A 47 -0.86 17.04 16.95
N GLY A 48 -0.42 17.75 15.92
CA GLY A 48 0.41 18.96 16.05
C GLY A 48 -0.34 20.20 16.51
N THR A 49 -1.55 20.07 17.06
CA THR A 49 -2.38 21.20 17.50
C THR A 49 -2.26 21.41 19.01
N THR A 50 -1.29 22.23 19.42
CA THR A 50 -1.43 23.02 20.65
C THR A 50 -1.65 24.48 20.26
N GLU A 51 -2.91 24.89 20.20
CA GLU A 51 -3.26 26.30 20.34
C GLU A 51 -2.94 26.72 21.78
N GLN A 52 -1.77 27.33 21.97
CA GLN A 52 -1.53 28.23 23.08
C GLN A 52 -1.51 29.66 22.52
N THR A 53 -2.58 30.39 22.82
CA THR A 53 -2.63 31.85 22.72
C THR A 53 -1.60 32.44 23.67
N ASN A 54 -0.41 32.77 23.16
CA ASN A 54 0.46 33.77 23.75
C ASN A 54 1.17 34.54 22.65
N ASN A 55 0.73 35.79 22.47
CA ASN A 55 1.40 36.81 21.70
C ASN A 55 2.83 36.99 22.21
N ASN A 56 3.81 36.51 21.46
CA ASN A 56 5.13 37.12 21.40
C ASN A 56 5.74 36.83 20.03
N ASN A 57 5.99 37.90 19.29
CA ASN A 57 6.74 37.93 18.04
C ASN A 57 8.15 37.41 18.28
N ASN A 58 8.35 36.11 18.06
CA ASN A 58 9.59 35.54 17.58
C ASN A 58 9.16 34.48 16.59
N SER A 59 9.28 34.79 15.29
CA SER A 59 9.18 33.80 14.23
C SER A 59 10.37 32.85 14.37
N ASN A 60 10.31 31.96 15.35
CA ASN A 60 11.05 30.71 15.32
C ASN A 60 10.41 29.91 14.20
N GLU A 61 10.88 30.17 12.99
CA GLU A 61 10.67 29.35 11.82
C GLU A 61 10.96 27.91 12.26
N TYR A 62 9.89 27.11 12.39
CA TYR A 62 10.00 25.73 12.81
C TYR A 62 10.65 24.97 11.65
N PHE A 63 11.97 24.97 11.62
CA PHE A 63 12.74 23.96 10.93
C PHE A 63 12.72 22.75 11.85
N PRO A 64 11.99 21.67 11.55
CA PRO A 64 12.24 20.42 12.25
C PRO A 64 13.73 20.12 12.01
N ARG A 65 14.56 20.24 13.05
CA ARG A 65 15.95 19.81 13.00
C ARG A 65 15.91 18.29 13.05
N ILE A 66 15.72 17.71 11.88
CA ILE A 66 15.60 16.27 11.72
C ILE A 66 17.01 15.70 11.84
N HIS A 67 17.47 15.50 13.07
CA HIS A 67 18.65 14.69 13.36
C HIS A 67 18.28 13.24 13.07
N GLN A 68 18.32 12.89 11.79
CA GLN A 68 18.13 11.52 11.33
C GLN A 68 19.47 10.81 11.31
N PRO A 69 19.50 9.48 11.47
CA PRO A 69 20.73 8.73 11.31
C PRO A 69 21.18 8.77 9.84
N LEU A 70 21.81 9.86 9.42
CA LEU A 70 22.37 10.04 8.08
C LEU A 70 23.44 8.98 7.76
N SER A 71 23.98 8.32 8.79
CA SER A 71 25.00 7.28 8.68
C SER A 71 24.44 5.89 8.37
N SER A 72 23.14 5.63 8.55
CA SER A 72 22.56 4.33 8.19
C SER A 72 22.29 4.26 6.68
N SER A 73 22.44 3.06 6.12
CA SER A 73 21.96 2.76 4.77
C SER A 73 20.44 2.73 4.81
N ILE A 74 19.78 3.49 3.93
CA ILE A 74 18.32 3.54 3.85
C ILE A 74 17.88 3.35 2.40
N LEU A 75 16.93 2.45 2.19
CA LEU A 75 16.33 2.16 0.91
C LEU A 75 14.88 2.65 0.89
N ARG A 76 14.53 3.49 -0.08
CA ARG A 76 13.21 4.13 -0.18
C ARG A 76 12.56 3.88 -1.54
N GLY A 77 11.25 3.69 -1.54
CA GLY A 77 10.45 3.57 -2.76
C GLY A 77 9.42 4.69 -2.84
N ILE A 78 9.37 5.41 -3.95
CA ILE A 78 8.29 6.35 -4.24
C ILE A 78 7.31 5.65 -5.18
N ILE A 79 6.10 5.39 -4.70
CA ILE A 79 5.09 4.60 -5.40
C ILE A 79 4.04 5.52 -6.00
N ILE A 80 3.79 5.37 -7.30
CA ILE A 80 2.71 6.02 -8.03
C ILE A 80 1.97 5.04 -8.94
N PHE A 81 0.73 5.40 -9.28
CA PHE A 81 0.00 4.80 -10.39
C PHE A 81 0.02 5.76 -11.58
N TYR A 82 0.37 5.26 -12.76
CA TYR A 82 0.35 5.99 -14.02
C TYR A 82 -0.73 5.44 -14.96
N PRO A 83 -1.82 6.18 -15.22
CA PRO A 83 -2.87 5.76 -16.14
C PRO A 83 -2.44 5.97 -17.60
N HIS A 84 -1.73 4.99 -18.19
CA HIS A 84 -1.29 5.06 -19.59
C HIS A 84 -2.41 5.36 -20.61
N ASP A 85 -3.64 4.98 -20.31
CA ASP A 85 -4.84 5.23 -21.11
C ASP A 85 -5.33 6.69 -21.03
N GLN A 86 -4.71 7.49 -20.16
CA GLN A 86 -4.91 8.92 -19.99
C GLN A 86 -3.58 9.69 -20.10
N GLU A 87 -2.63 9.15 -20.87
CA GLU A 87 -1.28 9.72 -21.04
C GLU A 87 -1.29 11.21 -21.42
N ILE A 88 -2.25 11.66 -22.25
CA ILE A 88 -2.40 13.08 -22.61
C ILE A 88 -2.59 13.98 -21.37
N SER A 89 -3.28 13.47 -20.35
CA SER A 89 -3.60 14.21 -19.13
C SER A 89 -2.56 14.06 -18.02
N PHE A 90 -1.64 13.09 -18.13
CA PHE A 90 -0.72 12.73 -17.03
C PHE A 90 0.76 12.71 -17.42
N ALA A 91 1.09 12.86 -18.71
CA ALA A 91 2.47 12.86 -19.17
C ALA A 91 3.26 14.03 -18.56
N SER A 92 2.66 15.22 -18.46
CA SER A 92 3.34 16.39 -17.89
C SER A 92 3.60 16.20 -16.40
N GLU A 93 2.62 15.70 -15.68
CA GLU A 93 2.64 15.38 -14.25
C GLU A 93 3.75 14.35 -13.97
N LEU A 94 3.82 13.28 -14.78
CA LEU A 94 4.90 12.30 -14.72
C LEU A 94 6.28 12.95 -14.91
N LEU A 95 6.42 13.83 -15.91
CA LEU A 95 7.69 14.50 -16.20
C LEU A 95 8.12 15.43 -15.06
N TRP A 96 7.19 16.18 -14.46
CA TRP A 96 7.48 17.05 -13.32
C TRP A 96 7.86 16.24 -12.08
N LEU A 97 7.13 15.17 -11.78
CA LEU A 97 7.47 14.27 -10.69
C LEU A 97 8.85 13.63 -10.89
N TYR A 98 9.10 13.07 -12.08
CA TYR A 98 10.38 12.47 -12.44
C TYR A 98 11.53 13.48 -12.32
N ARG A 99 11.34 14.72 -12.79
CA ARG A 99 12.33 15.78 -12.63
C ARG A 99 12.57 16.11 -11.16
N SER A 100 11.51 16.24 -10.37
CA SER A 100 11.63 16.54 -8.94
C SER A 100 12.32 15.42 -8.16
N TRP A 101 12.12 14.16 -8.54
CA TRP A 101 12.85 13.01 -8.01
C TRP A 101 14.36 13.13 -8.27
N ILE A 102 14.76 13.48 -9.49
CA ILE A 102 16.17 13.73 -9.82
C ILE A 102 16.75 14.88 -8.99
N GLU A 103 16.03 16.00 -8.86
CA GLU A 103 16.48 17.14 -8.06
C GLU A 103 16.59 16.81 -6.57
N MET A 104 15.65 16.03 -6.04
CA MET A 104 15.66 15.54 -4.66
C MET A 104 16.87 14.64 -4.40
N MET A 105 17.21 13.73 -5.31
CA MET A 105 18.36 12.83 -5.18
C MET A 105 19.71 13.55 -5.11
N LYS A 106 19.83 14.77 -5.66
CA LYS A 106 21.06 15.59 -5.50
C LYS A 106 21.34 15.98 -4.05
N ASN A 107 20.29 15.98 -3.22
CA ASN A 107 20.32 16.27 -1.79
C ASN A 107 20.07 14.99 -0.98
N GLU A 108 20.18 13.81 -1.57
CA GLU A 108 20.05 12.57 -0.83
C GLU A 108 21.36 12.25 -0.09
N SER A 109 21.26 11.66 1.11
CA SER A 109 22.45 11.16 1.81
C SER A 109 23.17 10.11 0.95
N SER A 110 24.50 10.08 0.99
CA SER A 110 25.30 9.16 0.16
C SER A 110 25.03 7.67 0.44
N SER A 111 24.53 7.35 1.64
CA SER A 111 24.14 6.00 2.06
C SER A 111 22.68 5.66 1.72
N TRP A 112 21.90 6.59 1.19
CA TRP A 112 20.49 6.39 0.88
C TRP A 112 20.29 6.07 -0.59
N ARG A 113 19.23 5.34 -0.92
CA ARG A 113 18.81 5.04 -2.30
C ARG A 113 17.31 5.20 -2.39
N THR A 114 16.81 5.92 -3.40
CA THR A 114 15.37 6.10 -3.62
C THR A 114 14.94 5.74 -5.02
N ASP A 115 14.27 4.61 -5.19
CA ASP A 115 13.71 4.21 -6.49
C ASP A 115 12.34 4.87 -6.73
N LEU A 116 12.05 5.21 -7.98
CA LEU A 116 10.71 5.62 -8.43
C LEU A 116 9.99 4.38 -8.97
N ILE A 117 8.90 3.98 -8.33
CA ILE A 117 8.14 2.76 -8.63
C ILE A 117 6.79 3.16 -9.25
N ILE A 118 6.58 2.75 -10.49
CA ILE A 118 5.43 3.12 -11.31
C ILE A 118 4.63 1.87 -11.65
N TYR A 119 3.34 1.88 -11.31
CA TYR A 119 2.39 0.87 -11.76
C TYR A 119 1.57 1.40 -12.92
N THR A 120 1.49 0.64 -14.01
CA THR A 120 0.74 1.03 -15.21
C THR A 120 0.26 -0.21 -15.96
N GLY A 121 -0.82 -0.08 -16.73
CA GLY A 121 -1.30 -1.16 -17.59
C GLY A 121 -0.41 -1.42 -18.82
N ASN A 122 0.37 -0.44 -19.26
CA ASN A 122 1.29 -0.60 -20.39
C ASN A 122 2.60 0.19 -20.20
N PHE A 123 3.71 -0.40 -20.62
CA PHE A 123 5.03 0.24 -20.61
C PHE A 123 5.21 1.08 -21.88
N THR A 124 4.81 2.35 -21.79
CA THR A 124 4.74 3.27 -22.93
C THR A 124 6.12 3.76 -23.39
N SER A 125 6.19 4.31 -24.60
CA SER A 125 7.41 4.91 -25.15
C SER A 125 7.92 6.08 -24.29
N HIS A 126 7.04 6.82 -23.63
CA HIS A 126 7.43 7.88 -22.68
C HIS A 126 8.23 7.33 -21.51
N LEU A 127 7.78 6.22 -20.92
CA LEU A 127 8.51 5.56 -19.82
C LEU A 127 9.85 4.98 -20.29
N GLN A 128 9.92 4.49 -21.53
CA GLN A 128 11.17 4.03 -22.15
C GLN A 128 12.16 5.17 -22.38
N GLN A 129 11.67 6.33 -22.86
CA GLN A 129 12.49 7.54 -23.06
C GLN A 129 13.03 8.12 -21.75
N LEU A 130 12.29 7.94 -20.65
CA LEU A 130 12.76 8.26 -19.29
C LEU A 130 13.80 7.27 -18.75
N GLY A 131 14.17 6.23 -19.51
CA GLY A 131 15.14 5.22 -19.09
C GLY A 131 14.64 4.33 -17.97
N CYS A 132 13.31 4.22 -17.78
CA CYS A 132 12.75 3.33 -16.79
C CYS A 132 12.95 1.86 -17.20
N ILE A 133 13.17 0.99 -16.21
CA ILE A 133 13.28 -0.45 -16.41
C ILE A 133 11.93 -1.13 -16.17
N TYR A 134 11.61 -2.15 -16.96
CA TYR A 134 10.33 -2.84 -16.90
C TYR A 134 10.44 -4.19 -16.21
N ASN A 135 9.50 -4.48 -15.32
CA ASN A 135 9.32 -5.77 -14.66
C ASN A 135 10.58 -6.30 -13.95
N HIS A 136 11.35 -5.40 -13.34
CA HIS A 136 12.60 -5.73 -12.67
C HIS A 136 12.63 -5.16 -11.26
N ILE A 137 12.42 -6.05 -10.29
CA ILE A 137 12.52 -5.74 -8.85
C ILE A 137 13.96 -5.39 -8.49
N ARG A 138 14.14 -4.51 -7.51
CA ARG A 138 15.46 -4.32 -6.90
C ARG A 138 15.86 -5.62 -6.19
N ILE A 139 17.14 -5.94 -6.23
CA ILE A 139 17.69 -7.15 -5.57
C ILE A 139 18.84 -6.75 -4.66
N ASP A 140 19.65 -5.78 -5.07
CA ASP A 140 20.77 -5.26 -4.31
C ASP A 140 20.42 -3.89 -3.71
N LYS A 141 20.66 -3.70 -2.40
CA LYS A 141 20.50 -2.41 -1.72
C LYS A 141 21.51 -1.34 -2.16
N TYR A 142 22.63 -1.74 -2.78
CA TYR A 142 23.67 -0.80 -3.22
C TYR A 142 23.49 -0.32 -4.67
N GLU A 143 22.58 -0.95 -5.42
CA GLU A 143 22.19 -0.53 -6.77
C GLU A 143 21.86 0.97 -6.79
N SER A 144 22.22 1.65 -7.87
CA SER A 144 21.88 3.06 -8.06
C SER A 144 20.36 3.24 -8.11
N PRO A 145 19.83 4.41 -7.71
CA PRO A 145 18.40 4.68 -7.83
C PRO A 145 17.89 4.47 -9.26
N GLN A 146 16.75 3.79 -9.43
CA GLN A 146 16.15 3.52 -10.74
C GLN A 146 14.66 3.86 -10.78
N CYS A 147 14.20 4.23 -11.98
CA CYS A 147 12.78 4.24 -12.30
C CYS A 147 12.36 2.82 -12.69
N ARG A 148 11.46 2.21 -11.93
CA ARG A 148 10.97 0.83 -12.11
C ARG A 148 9.51 0.82 -12.46
N VAL A 149 9.16 0.14 -13.53
CA VAL A 149 7.78 0.03 -14.01
C VAL A 149 7.29 -1.40 -13.85
N PHE A 150 6.14 -1.57 -13.23
CA PHE A 150 5.47 -2.86 -13.08
C PHE A 150 4.12 -2.85 -13.78
N PRO A 151 3.75 -3.97 -14.44
CA PRO A 151 2.41 -4.10 -14.99
C PRO A 151 1.37 -4.06 -13.87
N TYR A 152 0.23 -3.43 -14.13
CA TYR A 152 -0.90 -3.39 -13.22
C TYR A 152 -2.22 -3.36 -13.99
N GLN A 153 -3.08 -4.34 -13.70
CA GLN A 153 -4.42 -4.38 -14.26
C GLN A 153 -5.39 -3.55 -13.41
N ARG A 154 -5.91 -2.48 -14.01
CA ARG A 154 -6.86 -1.54 -13.38
C ARG A 154 -8.15 -2.22 -12.97
N ILE A 155 -8.74 -1.75 -11.88
CA ILE A 155 -10.03 -2.24 -11.37
C ILE A 155 -11.11 -2.18 -12.47
N ARG A 156 -11.24 -1.04 -13.16
CA ARG A 156 -12.26 -0.86 -14.20
C ARG A 156 -12.13 -1.83 -15.36
N SER A 157 -10.90 -2.23 -15.73
CA SER A 157 -10.62 -3.10 -16.88
C SER A 157 -10.69 -4.60 -16.57
N ARG A 158 -10.81 -5.03 -15.31
CA ARG A 158 -10.84 -6.47 -14.95
C ARG A 158 -12.08 -7.17 -15.46
N ASP A 159 -11.95 -8.31 -16.14
CA ASP A 159 -13.11 -9.17 -16.42
C ASP A 159 -13.40 -10.06 -15.21
N ILE A 160 -14.43 -9.70 -14.44
CA ILE A 160 -14.81 -10.40 -13.20
C ILE A 160 -15.12 -11.88 -13.45
N ARG A 161 -15.64 -12.21 -14.65
CA ARG A 161 -16.00 -13.59 -15.01
C ARG A 161 -14.79 -14.49 -15.23
N ASN A 162 -13.63 -13.90 -15.49
CA ASN A 162 -12.39 -14.59 -15.84
C ASN A 162 -11.22 -14.21 -14.94
N ILE A 163 -11.47 -13.60 -13.77
CA ILE A 163 -10.43 -13.07 -12.89
C ILE A 163 -9.46 -14.16 -12.40
N ASN A 164 -9.92 -15.40 -12.32
CA ASN A 164 -9.12 -16.58 -11.95
C ASN A 164 -8.08 -16.98 -13.01
N LYS A 165 -8.09 -16.37 -14.20
CA LYS A 165 -7.09 -16.60 -15.26
C LYS A 165 -6.00 -15.53 -15.33
N ILE A 166 -6.04 -14.52 -14.46
CA ILE A 166 -5.21 -13.31 -14.55
C ILE A 166 -3.93 -13.44 -13.70
N ASP A 167 -3.28 -14.61 -13.71
CA ASP A 167 -2.14 -14.92 -12.83
C ASP A 167 -0.79 -14.93 -13.56
N ASP A 168 -0.65 -14.13 -14.62
CA ASP A 168 0.64 -14.00 -15.34
C ASP A 168 1.52 -12.86 -14.77
N ASN A 169 0.97 -12.02 -13.87
CA ASN A 169 1.71 -10.92 -13.26
C ASN A 169 2.19 -11.26 -11.85
N ILE A 170 3.45 -11.69 -11.74
CA ILE A 170 4.07 -12.10 -10.47
C ILE A 170 4.12 -10.99 -9.40
N TYR A 171 3.95 -9.72 -9.78
CA TYR A 171 4.02 -8.58 -8.88
C TYR A 171 2.66 -7.95 -8.57
N GLN A 172 1.56 -8.51 -9.08
CA GLN A 172 0.20 -8.07 -8.75
C GLN A 172 -0.63 -9.25 -8.25
N GLN A 173 -0.86 -9.28 -6.93
CA GLN A 173 -1.67 -10.29 -6.27
C GLN A 173 -3.11 -9.81 -6.15
N ILE A 174 -3.96 -10.31 -7.04
CA ILE A 174 -5.36 -9.92 -7.09
C ILE A 174 -6.15 -10.69 -6.03
N ASP A 175 -6.66 -9.98 -5.03
CA ASP A 175 -7.73 -10.47 -4.16
C ASP A 175 -9.06 -10.41 -4.93
N ILE A 176 -9.62 -11.58 -5.23
CA ILE A 176 -10.83 -11.73 -6.05
C ILE A 176 -12.04 -11.07 -5.38
N ASP A 177 -12.26 -11.31 -4.09
CA ASP A 177 -13.42 -10.81 -3.37
C ASP A 177 -13.37 -9.29 -3.25
N ARG A 178 -12.20 -8.75 -2.89
CA ARG A 178 -11.95 -7.30 -2.88
C ARG A 178 -12.11 -6.71 -4.28
N SER A 179 -11.61 -7.35 -5.31
CA SER A 179 -11.72 -6.89 -6.70
C SER A 179 -13.17 -6.79 -7.16
N ILE A 180 -14.00 -7.78 -6.82
CA ILE A 180 -15.44 -7.79 -7.11
C ILE A 180 -16.10 -6.58 -6.45
N LEU A 181 -15.82 -6.33 -5.17
CA LEU A 181 -16.37 -5.20 -4.42
C LEU A 181 -15.93 -3.86 -5.00
N LEU A 182 -14.63 -3.68 -5.25
CA LEU A 182 -14.07 -2.46 -5.83
C LEU A 182 -14.61 -2.20 -7.23
N LYS A 183 -14.73 -3.22 -8.07
CA LYS A 183 -15.30 -3.04 -9.41
C LYS A 183 -16.79 -2.71 -9.34
N THR A 184 -17.54 -3.36 -8.47
CA THR A 184 -18.99 -3.13 -8.33
C THR A 184 -19.29 -1.72 -7.84
N HIS A 185 -18.51 -1.22 -6.87
CA HIS A 185 -18.83 0.03 -6.17
C HIS A 185 -17.96 1.22 -6.56
N LEU A 186 -16.75 1.01 -7.08
CA LEU A 186 -15.71 2.04 -7.24
C LEU A 186 -15.02 2.02 -8.61
N GLN A 187 -15.51 1.28 -9.61
CA GLN A 187 -14.88 1.25 -10.95
C GLN A 187 -14.86 2.62 -11.66
N THR A 188 -15.75 3.54 -11.31
CA THR A 188 -15.80 4.90 -11.85
C THR A 188 -15.00 5.90 -11.00
N TYR A 189 -14.50 5.48 -9.83
CA TYR A 189 -13.67 6.33 -8.99
C TYR A 189 -12.24 6.35 -9.54
N GLU A 190 -11.86 7.47 -10.15
CA GLU A 190 -10.64 7.59 -10.96
C GLU A 190 -9.35 7.30 -10.17
N TYR A 191 -9.37 7.56 -8.86
CA TYR A 191 -8.21 7.42 -7.98
C TYR A 191 -8.09 6.03 -7.35
N ILE A 192 -9.02 5.10 -7.57
CA ILE A 192 -9.00 3.81 -6.85
C ILE A 192 -7.71 3.02 -7.09
N ASP A 193 -7.22 3.04 -8.34
CA ASP A 193 -6.03 2.29 -8.74
C ASP A 193 -4.76 2.82 -8.05
N SER A 194 -4.69 4.14 -7.84
CA SER A 194 -3.57 4.79 -7.15
C SER A 194 -3.43 4.40 -5.68
N ILE A 195 -4.50 3.86 -5.08
CA ILE A 195 -4.51 3.34 -3.71
C ILE A 195 -4.37 1.81 -3.74
N ASN A 196 -5.07 1.15 -4.66
CA ASN A 196 -5.18 -0.29 -4.70
C ASN A 196 -3.85 -0.99 -5.04
N ILE A 197 -2.95 -0.33 -5.78
CA ILE A 197 -1.59 -0.84 -6.05
C ILE A 197 -0.82 -1.21 -4.78
N ILE A 198 -1.07 -0.53 -3.65
CA ILE A 198 -0.43 -0.84 -2.37
C ILE A 198 -0.86 -2.20 -1.84
N ALA A 199 -2.15 -2.52 -1.98
CA ALA A 199 -2.68 -3.79 -1.47
C ALA A 199 -2.26 -4.96 -2.35
N GLU A 200 -2.12 -4.76 -3.66
CA GLU A 200 -1.88 -5.86 -4.60
C GLU A 200 -0.41 -6.03 -4.98
N CYS A 201 0.42 -4.99 -4.85
CA CYS A 201 1.78 -5.02 -5.41
C CYS A 201 2.90 -5.11 -4.37
N TYR A 202 2.57 -5.52 -3.14
CA TYR A 202 3.50 -5.60 -2.02
C TYR A 202 4.83 -6.29 -2.37
N GLN A 203 4.82 -7.39 -3.13
CA GLN A 203 6.06 -8.11 -3.48
C GLN A 203 7.11 -7.21 -4.14
N SER A 204 6.69 -6.26 -4.96
CA SER A 204 7.61 -5.40 -5.72
C SER A 204 8.24 -4.28 -4.88
N PHE A 205 7.73 -4.01 -3.68
CA PHE A 205 8.27 -2.99 -2.77
C PHE A 205 8.52 -3.48 -1.33
N ALA A 206 8.42 -4.79 -1.07
CA ALA A 206 8.63 -5.37 0.25
C ALA A 206 10.05 -5.19 0.81
N MET A 207 11.05 -4.94 -0.05
CA MET A 207 12.44 -4.83 0.36
C MET A 207 12.88 -3.43 0.82
N TYR A 208 12.05 -2.41 0.57
CA TYR A 208 12.40 -1.04 0.90
C TYR A 208 12.25 -0.85 2.42
N ASP A 209 13.03 0.05 3.01
CA ASP A 209 12.87 0.41 4.42
C ASP A 209 11.68 1.36 4.59
N TYR A 210 11.44 2.23 3.59
CA TYR A 210 10.33 3.18 3.58
C TYR A 210 9.69 3.28 2.20
N ILE A 211 8.38 3.44 2.17
CA ILE A 211 7.58 3.69 0.98
C ILE A 211 6.81 4.99 1.12
N LEU A 212 7.02 5.91 0.18
CA LEU A 212 6.16 7.07 -0.04
C LEU A 212 5.20 6.70 -1.16
N ARG A 213 3.93 6.46 -0.85
CA ARG A 213 2.91 6.47 -1.91
C ARG A 213 2.35 7.86 -2.01
N THR A 214 2.26 8.30 -3.25
CA THR A 214 1.75 9.62 -3.61
C THR A 214 0.93 9.54 -4.89
N ASP A 215 0.18 10.61 -5.16
CA ASP A 215 -0.43 10.84 -6.45
C ASP A 215 0.63 11.34 -7.45
N ILE A 216 0.34 11.25 -8.75
CA ILE A 216 1.32 11.58 -9.81
C ILE A 216 1.48 13.09 -10.00
N ASP A 217 0.50 13.87 -9.59
CA ASP A 217 0.41 15.34 -9.70
C ASP A 217 1.11 16.06 -8.53
N VAL A 218 2.15 15.46 -7.96
CA VAL A 218 2.95 16.05 -6.88
C VAL A 218 4.38 16.35 -7.33
N PHE A 219 5.08 17.13 -6.51
CA PHE A 219 6.52 17.36 -6.64
C PHE A 219 7.24 17.00 -5.34
N LEU A 220 8.46 16.46 -5.48
CA LEU A 220 9.36 16.18 -4.37
C LEU A 220 10.28 17.38 -4.16
N THR A 221 10.32 17.91 -2.94
CA THR A 221 11.24 18.98 -2.60
C THR A 221 12.65 18.42 -2.37
N PRO A 222 13.71 19.22 -2.58
CA PRO A 222 15.08 18.85 -2.20
C PRO A 222 15.21 18.33 -0.76
N TYR A 223 14.45 18.92 0.17
CA TYR A 223 14.47 18.54 1.58
C TYR A 223 14.02 17.10 1.85
N PHE A 224 13.21 16.51 0.96
CA PHE A 224 12.84 15.11 1.08
C PHE A 224 14.05 14.17 0.97
N GLY A 225 15.16 14.60 0.35
CA GLY A 225 16.43 13.87 0.28
C GLY A 225 17.05 13.55 1.65
N HIS A 226 16.67 14.31 2.68
CA HIS A 226 17.16 14.17 4.05
C HIS A 226 16.05 13.81 5.05
N PHE A 227 14.91 13.34 4.55
CA PHE A 227 13.74 13.06 5.38
C PHE A 227 13.28 11.61 5.29
N ILE A 228 13.13 10.99 6.46
CA ILE A 228 12.36 9.79 6.75
C ILE A 228 11.38 10.07 7.90
N PRO A 229 10.32 9.30 8.11
CA PRO A 229 9.56 9.34 9.36
C PRO A 229 10.45 8.89 10.53
N TYR A 230 10.19 9.38 11.74
CA TYR A 230 10.79 8.76 12.94
C TYR A 230 10.31 7.31 13.08
N ASN A 231 11.09 6.49 13.79
CA ASN A 231 10.76 5.08 14.02
C ASN A 231 9.32 4.95 14.56
N ASP A 232 8.60 3.96 14.04
CA ASP A 232 7.20 3.65 14.36
C ASP A 232 6.17 4.76 14.02
N ILE A 233 6.57 5.82 13.29
CA ILE A 233 5.65 6.84 12.82
C ILE A 233 5.23 6.56 11.38
N PHE A 234 3.93 6.53 11.19
CA PHE A 234 3.29 6.46 9.90
C PHE A 234 2.76 7.85 9.52
N LEU A 235 3.38 8.51 8.53
CA LEU A 235 3.01 9.87 8.14
C LEU A 235 1.94 9.85 7.06
N VAL A 236 0.95 10.73 7.20
CA VAL A 236 -0.13 10.90 6.23
C VAL A 236 -0.27 12.37 5.89
N GLY A 237 -0.60 12.65 4.63
CA GLY A 237 -1.01 13.98 4.22
C GLY A 237 -2.31 14.37 4.90
N ARG A 238 -2.59 15.68 4.92
CA ARG A 238 -3.90 16.18 5.34
C ARG A 238 -4.85 16.13 4.13
N GLY A 239 -5.96 15.43 4.28
CA GLY A 239 -7.05 15.42 3.30
C GLY A 239 -7.84 16.74 3.29
N SER A 240 -8.93 16.77 2.53
CA SER A 240 -9.86 17.91 2.53
C SER A 240 -11.33 17.49 2.56
N TYR A 241 -11.62 16.26 3.01
CA TYR A 241 -12.98 15.71 3.03
C TYR A 241 -13.66 15.80 4.40
N SER A 242 -12.97 16.18 5.48
CA SER A 242 -13.53 16.18 6.83
C SER A 242 -14.46 17.35 7.15
N THR A 243 -15.57 17.43 6.43
CA THR A 243 -16.71 18.28 6.78
C THR A 243 -17.51 17.65 7.93
N ALA A 244 -18.29 18.45 8.66
CA ALA A 244 -19.19 17.94 9.70
C ALA A 244 -20.16 16.85 9.17
N PHE A 245 -20.60 17.01 7.92
CA PHE A 245 -21.43 16.04 7.23
C PHE A 245 -20.70 14.70 7.03
N ASN A 246 -19.49 14.72 6.47
CA ASN A 246 -18.74 13.50 6.15
C ASN A 246 -18.28 12.77 7.42
N THR A 247 -17.77 13.49 8.42
CA THR A 247 -17.34 12.89 9.69
C THR A 247 -18.52 12.26 10.45
N GLY A 248 -19.69 12.93 10.47
CA GLY A 248 -20.92 12.37 11.03
C GLY A 248 -21.39 11.12 10.28
N ARG A 249 -21.28 11.10 8.96
CA ARG A 249 -21.62 9.93 8.13
C ARG A 249 -20.68 8.75 8.37
N LEU A 250 -19.36 8.99 8.43
CA LEU A 250 -18.36 7.96 8.71
C LEU A 250 -18.58 7.33 10.09
N ARG A 251 -18.83 8.15 11.11
CA ARG A 251 -19.15 7.68 12.46
C ARG A 251 -20.38 6.76 12.49
N ARG A 252 -21.45 7.14 11.77
CA ARG A 252 -22.67 6.34 11.67
C ARG A 252 -22.43 5.01 10.96
N ILE A 253 -21.66 5.02 9.86
CA ILE A 253 -21.32 3.79 9.12
C ILE A 253 -20.50 2.86 10.01
N ALA A 254 -19.48 3.38 10.71
CA ALA A 254 -18.69 2.59 11.65
C ALA A 254 -19.57 1.92 12.71
N HIS A 255 -20.51 2.67 13.30
CA HIS A 255 -21.47 2.11 14.24
C HIS A 255 -22.35 1.01 13.61
N HIS A 256 -22.88 1.23 12.39
CA HIS A 256 -23.68 0.22 11.69
C HIS A 256 -22.90 -1.05 11.35
N MET A 257 -21.59 -0.92 11.11
CA MET A 257 -20.69 -2.04 10.79
C MET A 257 -20.05 -2.67 12.04
N ASN A 258 -20.42 -2.21 13.25
CA ASN A 258 -19.81 -2.61 14.51
C ASN A 258 -18.28 -2.42 14.53
N TRP A 259 -17.81 -1.33 13.92
CA TRP A 259 -16.40 -0.93 13.88
C TRP A 259 -16.09 0.12 14.94
N LEU A 260 -14.87 0.08 15.47
CA LEU A 260 -14.35 1.14 16.33
C LEU A 260 -14.16 2.43 15.51
N TYR A 261 -14.74 3.53 15.97
CA TYR A 261 -14.53 4.83 15.35
C TYR A 261 -13.34 5.54 16.02
N ALA A 262 -12.21 5.59 15.33
CA ALA A 262 -10.93 6.10 15.87
C ALA A 262 -10.92 7.61 16.16
N ASN A 263 -11.98 8.36 15.79
CA ASN A 263 -12.06 9.83 15.84
C ASN A 263 -10.89 10.58 15.18
N ILE A 264 -10.06 9.89 14.41
CA ILE A 264 -9.07 10.47 13.51
C ILE A 264 -9.78 10.73 12.19
N THR A 265 -9.68 11.95 11.69
CA THR A 265 -10.34 12.35 10.45
C THR A 265 -9.35 13.06 9.55
N ASN A 266 -9.72 13.21 8.28
CA ASN A 266 -8.97 14.01 7.31
C ASN A 266 -7.59 13.42 6.97
N ILE A 267 -7.49 12.09 7.01
CA ILE A 267 -6.32 11.34 6.58
C ILE A 267 -6.26 11.40 5.05
N GLY A 268 -5.19 11.95 4.48
CA GLY A 268 -4.97 12.06 3.04
C GLY A 268 -4.50 10.77 2.39
N SER A 269 -4.52 10.75 1.04
CA SER A 269 -4.09 9.61 0.22
C SER A 269 -2.58 9.43 0.14
N THR A 270 -1.82 10.51 0.35
CA THR A 270 -0.35 10.46 0.41
C THR A 270 0.09 10.00 1.79
N TRP A 271 0.98 9.03 1.83
CA TRP A 271 1.43 8.42 3.07
C TRP A 271 2.88 7.91 2.96
N TYR A 272 3.64 8.02 4.06
CA TYR A 272 5.06 7.72 4.12
C TYR A 272 5.40 6.96 5.40
N GLY A 273 5.94 5.76 5.25
CA GLY A 273 6.26 4.87 6.37
C GLY A 273 6.90 3.56 5.90
N PRO A 274 7.17 2.62 6.81
CA PRO A 274 7.65 1.29 6.45
C PRO A 274 6.66 0.54 5.55
N PRO A 275 7.12 -0.37 4.67
CA PRO A 275 6.26 -1.28 3.96
C PRO A 275 5.79 -2.38 4.93
N LEU A 276 4.79 -2.09 5.76
CA LEU A 276 4.14 -3.10 6.58
C LEU A 276 2.83 -3.54 5.94
N VAL A 277 2.70 -4.88 5.90
CA VAL A 277 1.65 -5.71 5.28
C VAL A 277 0.29 -5.03 5.31
N ALA A 278 -0.19 -4.59 4.14
CA ALA A 278 -1.54 -4.11 3.92
C ALA A 278 -2.57 -5.24 4.01
#